data_AF-A0A954KPF9-F1
#
_entry.id   AF-A0A954KPF9-F1
#
_cell.length_a   1.000
_cell.length_b   1.000
_cell.length_c   1.000
_cell.angle_alpha   90.00
_cell.angle_beta   90.00
_cell.angle_gamma   90.00
#
_symmetry.space_group_name_H-M   'P 1'
#
loop_
_entity.id
_entity.type
_entity.pdbx_description
1 polymer ?
#
loop_
_entity_poly.entity_id
_entity_poly.type
_entity_poly.pdbx_seq_one_letter_code
_entity_poly.pdbx_strand_id
1 'polypeptide(L)'
;MPASDHFRWNQRTLHLVFAASSVVLLLSVLLMMKQDQADEWRAYQLTQFDLEAAVKEKDLQSVESEAYKKSIRDLEAKVAKAQSKLSDSQAKLDELLAEQDQQTREVDRLEVELKAKNSIRDEARSDYDLAVASGAASESLQGLLEAFDERQAECDETQKILDEAKELVRVTTDSLKELTADRDSVQAELDKVVGEADRIRVALENIKPTETISSIKRSMMEWPIIDGFNSHLKVVQDWLPNLHQTLGMTQIARFDRCRTCHLNIDKTAAGNVAAFPQGSPEAADVHEWVAENSFPQPFSTHPNHELFCTASSPHPVSKFGCTICHEGQGSGTSFGNAEHTPNDPFAAHEWEKEYGYHPNHFWEYPMQPERFRESTCIKCHHNVTELAVNPRFGSSAPKVSRGFELVKQYGCFGCHEIHGYDAGLAIGPDLRLEPQTPEEIARIAADPGQVAGKMRKVGPSLRHIAEKTTRPWIEYWTEIPGRFRPSTRMPQFFNLTNQQDEKAAKYQTAELAGIASLLLNVSQPLETLKPADGYQANAERGRQLFSERGCLACHTHSAVESSKADFGPNISDIHLKAKRDTDNPAFSTWLYTWIREPD
;
A
#
# COMPACT_ATOMS: atom_id res chain seq x y z
N MET A 1 61.43 -3.84 50.66
CA MET A 1 60.68 -5.05 51.05
C MET A 1 59.98 -5.56 49.80
N PRO A 2 60.20 -6.80 49.34
CA PRO A 2 59.39 -7.35 48.28
C PRO A 2 57.94 -7.45 48.78
N ALA A 3 56.97 -7.02 47.98
CA ALA A 3 55.56 -7.19 48.30
C ALA A 3 55.31 -8.69 48.52
N SER A 4 54.72 -9.06 49.65
CA SER A 4 54.35 -10.45 49.88
C SER A 4 53.23 -10.80 48.90
N ASP A 5 53.39 -11.90 48.16
CA ASP A 5 52.38 -12.48 47.23
C ASP A 5 51.16 -13.07 47.99
N HIS A 6 50.80 -12.48 49.13
CA HIS A 6 49.61 -12.82 49.88
C HIS A 6 48.42 -12.05 49.31
N PHE A 7 47.82 -12.62 48.27
CA PHE A 7 46.56 -12.12 47.76
C PHE A 7 45.48 -12.17 48.85
N ARG A 8 44.71 -11.08 48.99
CA ARG A 8 43.60 -10.96 49.96
C ARG A 8 42.53 -12.06 49.79
N TRP A 9 42.40 -12.63 48.59
CA TRP A 9 41.45 -13.68 48.24
C TRP A 9 42.17 -14.87 47.62
N ASN A 10 41.61 -16.07 47.81
CA ASN A 10 42.11 -17.29 47.18
C ASN A 10 41.97 -17.17 45.65
N GLN A 11 43.10 -17.15 44.94
CA GLN A 11 43.15 -16.98 43.49
C GLN A 11 42.35 -18.05 42.73
N ARG A 12 42.38 -19.31 43.19
CA ARG A 12 41.63 -20.40 42.57
C ARG A 12 40.12 -20.16 42.65
N THR A 13 39.64 -19.71 43.81
CA THR A 13 38.23 -19.35 43.99
C THR A 13 37.84 -18.14 43.15
N LEU A 14 38.70 -17.11 43.09
CA LEU A 14 38.46 -15.92 42.28
C LEU A 14 38.36 -16.25 40.78
N HIS A 15 39.28 -17.07 40.25
CA HIS A 15 39.24 -17.52 38.86
C HIS A 15 37.99 -18.35 38.55
N LEU A 16 37.58 -19.24 39.46
CA LEU A 16 36.35 -20.02 39.30
C LEU A 16 35.11 -19.14 39.30
N VAL A 17 35.02 -18.17 40.23
CA VAL A 17 33.90 -17.23 40.29
C VAL A 17 33.87 -16.35 39.05
N PHE A 18 35.02 -15.83 38.59
CA PHE A 18 35.10 -15.02 37.38
C PHE A 18 34.73 -15.82 36.11
N ALA A 19 35.18 -17.06 35.99
CA ALA A 19 34.81 -17.93 34.88
C ALA A 19 33.30 -18.22 34.89
N ALA A 20 32.74 -18.55 36.06
CA ALA A 20 31.31 -18.79 36.21
C ALA A 20 30.47 -17.53 35.91
N SER A 21 30.87 -16.36 36.43
CA SER A 21 30.16 -15.10 36.17
C SER A 21 30.25 -14.68 34.70
N SER A 22 31.38 -14.94 34.04
CA SER A 22 31.55 -14.68 32.60
C SER A 22 30.64 -15.58 31.75
N VAL A 23 30.51 -16.86 32.12
CA VAL A 23 29.58 -17.79 31.44
C VAL A 23 28.14 -17.36 31.66
N VAL A 24 27.76 -16.97 32.89
CA VAL A 24 26.40 -16.46 33.17
C VAL A 24 26.12 -15.20 32.36
N LEU A 25 27.06 -14.25 32.31
CA LEU A 25 26.91 -13.03 31.52
C LEU A 25 26.74 -13.34 30.03
N LEU A 26 27.58 -14.22 29.46
CA LEU A 26 27.48 -14.65 28.07
C LEU A 26 26.11 -15.27 27.77
N LEU A 27 25.65 -16.22 28.60
CA LEU A 27 24.34 -16.85 28.43
C LEU A 27 23.20 -15.82 28.54
N SER A 28 23.32 -14.85 29.45
CA SER A 28 22.33 -13.80 29.64
C SER A 28 22.25 -12.87 28.41
N VAL A 29 23.40 -12.51 27.84
CA VAL A 29 23.48 -11.73 26.60
C VAL A 29 22.88 -12.52 25.43
N LEU A 30 23.21 -13.81 25.29
CA LEU A 30 22.63 -14.65 24.24
C LEU A 30 21.11 -14.79 24.36
N LEU A 31 20.59 -14.93 25.58
CA LEU A 31 19.14 -14.98 25.83
C LEU A 31 18.47 -13.64 25.51
N MET A 32 19.06 -12.53 25.94
CA MET A 32 18.57 -11.18 25.63
C MET A 32 18.54 -10.95 24.12
N MET A 33 19.61 -11.28 23.40
CA MET A 33 19.66 -11.16 21.94
C MET A 33 18.64 -12.07 21.25
N LYS A 34 18.45 -13.30 21.73
CA LYS A 34 17.43 -14.21 21.20
C LYS A 34 16.02 -13.64 21.38
N GLN A 35 15.76 -13.00 22.52
CA GLN A 35 14.46 -12.38 22.80
C GLN A 35 14.24 -11.10 21.97
N ASP A 36 15.27 -10.27 21.83
CA ASP A 36 15.23 -9.02 21.04
C ASP A 36 15.03 -9.30 19.54
N GLN A 37 15.50 -10.45 19.05
CA GLN A 37 15.30 -10.87 17.66
C GLN A 37 14.01 -11.67 17.41
N ALA A 38 13.24 -12.00 18.45
CA ALA A 38 12.02 -12.80 18.33
C ALA A 38 10.83 -11.97 17.84
N ASP A 39 10.99 -11.27 16.71
CA ASP A 39 9.95 -10.46 16.11
C ASP A 39 8.77 -11.31 15.62
N GLU A 40 7.55 -10.83 15.83
CA GLU A 40 6.30 -11.53 15.44
C GLU A 40 6.26 -11.92 13.96
N TRP A 41 6.72 -11.04 13.06
CA TRP A 41 6.65 -11.27 11.61
C TRP A 41 7.42 -12.51 11.15
N ARG A 42 8.46 -12.94 11.88
CA ARG A 42 9.28 -14.10 11.51
C ARG A 42 8.47 -15.39 11.52
N ALA A 43 7.55 -15.54 12.48
CA ALA A 43 6.69 -16.71 12.57
C ALA A 43 5.86 -16.89 11.29
N TYR A 44 5.29 -15.79 10.78
CA TYR A 44 4.53 -15.80 9.53
C TYR A 44 5.41 -16.19 8.32
N GLN A 45 6.63 -15.68 8.23
CA GLN A 45 7.51 -16.07 7.12
C GLN A 45 7.95 -17.54 7.19
N LEU A 46 8.22 -18.07 8.39
CA LEU A 46 8.52 -19.49 8.55
C LEU A 46 7.35 -20.36 8.11
N THR A 47 6.13 -20.05 8.55
CA THR A 47 4.92 -20.75 8.09
C THR A 47 4.72 -20.62 6.58
N GLN A 48 5.04 -19.46 5.99
CA GLN A 48 5.00 -19.28 4.54
C GLN A 48 6.02 -20.18 3.82
N PHE A 49 7.24 -20.33 4.33
CA PHE A 49 8.23 -21.23 3.72
C PHE A 49 7.82 -22.70 3.84
N ASP A 50 7.20 -23.08 4.96
CA ASP A 50 6.60 -24.41 5.11
C ASP A 50 5.44 -24.62 4.12
N LEU A 51 4.60 -23.61 3.90
CA LEU A 51 3.54 -23.62 2.90
C LEU A 51 4.09 -23.76 1.47
N GLU A 52 5.11 -22.99 1.11
CA GLU A 52 5.77 -23.09 -0.21
C GLU A 52 6.41 -24.46 -0.42
N ALA A 53 7.04 -25.02 0.61
CA ALA A 53 7.57 -26.38 0.59
C ALA A 53 6.44 -27.40 0.37
N ALA A 54 5.33 -27.31 1.11
CA ALA A 54 4.19 -28.21 0.97
C ALA A 54 3.56 -28.15 -0.44
N VAL A 55 3.46 -26.97 -1.04
CA VAL A 55 3.03 -26.82 -2.46
C VAL A 55 4.01 -27.52 -3.39
N LYS A 56 5.32 -27.34 -3.21
CA LYS A 56 6.34 -27.97 -4.06
C LYS A 56 6.40 -29.49 -3.88
N GLU A 57 6.17 -29.99 -2.67
CA GLU A 57 6.04 -31.42 -2.40
C GLU A 57 4.83 -32.01 -3.12
N LYS A 58 3.68 -31.32 -3.10
CA LYS A 58 2.49 -31.73 -3.88
C LYS A 58 2.75 -31.70 -5.39
N ASP A 59 3.40 -30.65 -5.89
CA ASP A 59 3.83 -30.56 -7.30
C ASP A 59 4.73 -31.75 -7.65
N LEU A 60 5.73 -32.05 -6.81
CA LEU A 60 6.65 -33.17 -7.01
C LEU A 60 5.93 -34.52 -7.02
N GLN A 61 5.01 -34.75 -6.07
CA GLN A 61 4.19 -35.96 -6.03
C GLN A 61 3.34 -36.14 -7.29
N SER A 62 2.85 -35.04 -7.87
CA SER A 62 2.07 -35.08 -9.11
C SER A 62 2.92 -35.48 -10.32
N VAL A 63 4.20 -35.06 -10.35
CA VAL A 63 5.16 -35.41 -11.41
C VAL A 63 5.66 -36.84 -11.21
N GLU A 64 6.00 -37.23 -9.99
CA GLU A 64 6.52 -38.56 -9.61
C GLU A 64 5.44 -39.65 -9.54
N SER A 65 4.52 -39.63 -10.50
CA SER A 65 3.54 -40.70 -10.69
C SER A 65 4.20 -42.06 -10.92
N GLU A 66 3.47 -43.15 -10.70
CA GLU A 66 3.97 -44.50 -10.99
C GLU A 66 4.31 -44.68 -12.49
N ALA A 67 3.61 -43.98 -13.38
CA ALA A 67 3.93 -43.94 -14.80
C ALA A 67 5.29 -43.28 -15.06
N TYR A 68 5.58 -42.17 -14.38
CA TYR A 68 6.87 -41.47 -14.45
C TYR A 68 8.02 -42.36 -13.95
N LYS A 69 7.87 -42.97 -12.77
CA LYS A 69 8.88 -43.89 -12.20
C LYS A 69 9.13 -45.11 -13.10
N LYS A 70 8.11 -45.58 -13.82
CA LYS A 70 8.26 -46.64 -14.81
C LYS A 70 9.04 -46.14 -16.03
N SER A 71 8.70 -44.96 -16.54
CA SER A 71 9.41 -44.34 -17.68
C SER A 71 10.90 -44.16 -17.41
N ILE A 72 11.26 -43.72 -16.19
CA ILE A 72 12.67 -43.63 -15.77
C ILE A 72 13.34 -44.99 -15.82
N ARG A 73 12.77 -46.01 -15.17
CA ARG A 73 13.34 -47.37 -15.16
C ARG A 73 13.53 -47.94 -16.57
N ASP A 74 12.56 -47.71 -17.45
CA ASP A 74 12.62 -48.15 -18.85
C ASP A 74 13.73 -47.42 -19.62
N LEU A 75 13.90 -46.11 -19.40
CA LEU A 75 14.96 -45.30 -20.01
C LEU A 75 16.34 -45.65 -19.44
N GLU A 76 16.48 -45.82 -18.12
CA GLU A 76 17.72 -46.29 -17.48
C GLU A 76 18.16 -47.65 -18.02
N ALA A 77 17.22 -48.58 -18.21
CA ALA A 77 17.51 -49.87 -18.82
C ALA A 77 17.96 -49.73 -20.28
N LYS A 78 17.38 -48.80 -21.05
CA LYS A 78 17.83 -48.48 -22.41
C LYS A 78 19.21 -47.83 -22.42
N VAL A 79 19.50 -46.91 -21.50
CA VAL A 79 20.83 -46.30 -21.33
C VAL A 79 21.86 -47.38 -21.00
N ALA A 80 21.59 -48.27 -20.04
CA ALA A 80 22.48 -49.36 -19.68
C ALA A 80 22.74 -50.30 -20.88
N LYS A 81 21.72 -50.57 -21.69
CA LYS A 81 21.86 -51.37 -22.92
C LYS A 81 22.69 -50.63 -23.98
N ALA A 82 22.47 -49.35 -24.20
CA ALA A 82 23.25 -48.54 -25.13
C ALA A 82 24.71 -48.41 -24.67
N GLN A 83 24.94 -48.25 -23.38
CA GLN A 83 26.28 -48.22 -22.77
C GLN A 83 26.99 -49.57 -22.92
N SER A 84 26.28 -50.69 -22.74
CA SER A 84 26.84 -52.02 -23.00
C SER A 84 27.26 -52.21 -24.45
N LYS A 85 26.47 -51.75 -25.43
CA LYS A 85 26.89 -51.77 -26.84
C LYS A 85 28.09 -50.88 -27.10
N LEU A 86 28.13 -49.70 -26.48
CA LEU A 86 29.26 -48.78 -26.60
C LEU A 86 30.54 -49.40 -26.02
N SER A 87 30.43 -50.22 -24.97
CA SER A 87 31.56 -50.93 -24.37
C SER A 87 32.24 -51.92 -25.33
N ASP A 88 31.51 -52.46 -26.31
CA ASP A 88 32.09 -53.29 -27.38
C ASP A 88 33.03 -52.47 -28.29
N SER A 89 32.86 -51.14 -28.32
CA SER A 89 33.71 -50.19 -29.06
C SER A 89 34.57 -49.31 -28.13
N GLN A 90 34.76 -49.71 -26.86
CA GLN A 90 35.46 -48.91 -25.85
C GLN A 90 36.89 -48.53 -26.28
N ALA A 91 37.63 -49.47 -26.87
CA ALA A 91 38.98 -49.21 -27.35
C ALA A 91 39.01 -48.12 -28.43
N LYS A 92 37.99 -48.06 -29.29
CA LYS A 92 37.88 -47.03 -30.34
C LYS A 92 37.47 -45.68 -29.76
N LEU A 93 36.60 -45.68 -28.76
CA LEU A 93 36.21 -44.48 -28.02
C LEU A 93 37.42 -43.85 -27.31
N ASP A 94 38.21 -44.65 -26.59
CA ASP A 94 39.40 -44.19 -25.88
C ASP A 94 40.47 -43.66 -26.85
N GLU A 95 40.65 -44.29 -28.01
CA GLU A 95 41.54 -43.82 -29.08
C GLU A 95 41.10 -42.44 -29.61
N LEU A 96 39.81 -42.28 -29.97
CA LEU A 96 39.29 -41.02 -30.49
C LEU A 96 39.32 -39.89 -29.45
N LEU A 97 39.10 -40.20 -28.16
CA LEU A 97 39.22 -39.21 -27.09
C LEU A 97 40.67 -38.75 -26.90
N ALA A 98 41.63 -39.66 -26.95
CA ALA A 98 43.05 -39.32 -26.88
C ALA A 98 43.50 -38.49 -28.11
N GLU A 99 43.00 -38.85 -29.29
CA GLU A 99 43.24 -38.10 -30.54
C GLU A 99 42.65 -36.69 -30.47
N GLN A 100 41.40 -36.55 -30.02
CA GLN A 100 40.75 -35.25 -29.82
C GLN A 100 41.51 -34.38 -28.80
N ASP A 101 41.94 -34.95 -27.67
CA ASP A 101 42.73 -34.24 -26.64
C ASP A 101 44.09 -33.76 -27.20
N GLN A 102 44.76 -34.59 -28.00
CA GLN A 102 45.99 -34.17 -28.69
C GLN A 102 45.75 -33.05 -29.69
N GLN A 103 44.72 -33.17 -30.55
CA GLN A 103 44.39 -32.14 -31.54
C GLN A 103 43.95 -30.83 -30.88
N THR A 104 43.22 -30.89 -29.76
CA THR A 104 42.79 -29.71 -29.00
C THR A 104 43.98 -28.98 -28.40
N ARG A 105 44.95 -29.70 -27.80
CA ARG A 105 46.20 -29.10 -27.32
C ARG A 105 46.98 -28.40 -28.43
N GLU A 106 46.95 -28.95 -29.65
CA GLU A 106 47.61 -28.35 -30.81
C GLU A 106 46.90 -27.07 -31.26
N VAL A 107 45.57 -27.05 -31.27
CA VAL A 107 44.76 -25.84 -31.50
C VAL A 107 45.11 -24.77 -30.46
N ASP A 108 45.11 -25.11 -29.17
CA ASP A 108 45.44 -24.17 -28.09
C ASP A 108 46.86 -23.58 -28.28
N ARG A 109 47.83 -24.40 -28.66
CA ARG A 109 49.22 -23.97 -28.96
C ARG A 109 49.25 -22.97 -30.12
N LEU A 110 48.57 -23.28 -31.22
CA LEU A 110 48.52 -22.44 -32.41
C LEU A 110 47.75 -21.13 -32.18
N GLU A 111 46.70 -21.13 -31.33
CA GLU A 111 46.00 -19.89 -30.93
C GLU A 111 46.91 -18.95 -30.15
N VAL A 112 47.72 -19.49 -29.22
CA VAL A 112 48.72 -18.71 -28.49
C VAL A 112 49.81 -18.18 -29.42
N GLU A 113 50.31 -19.00 -30.35
CA GLU A 113 51.31 -18.60 -31.33
C GLU A 113 50.80 -17.48 -32.25
N LEU A 114 49.60 -17.65 -32.81
CA LEU A 114 48.96 -16.66 -33.66
C LEU A 114 48.73 -15.34 -32.92
N LYS A 115 48.32 -15.40 -31.65
CA LYS A 115 48.15 -14.20 -30.82
C LYS A 115 49.47 -13.45 -30.63
N ALA A 116 50.58 -14.16 -30.44
CA ALA A 116 51.90 -13.55 -30.36
C ALA A 116 52.31 -12.90 -31.69
N LYS A 117 52.13 -13.58 -32.83
CA LYS A 117 52.44 -13.04 -34.17
C LYS A 117 51.58 -11.83 -34.51
N ASN A 118 50.28 -11.86 -34.19
CA ASN A 118 49.37 -10.74 -34.38
C ASN A 118 49.86 -9.49 -33.65
N SER A 119 50.39 -9.63 -32.42
CA SER A 119 50.95 -8.50 -31.67
C SER A 119 52.14 -7.86 -32.39
N ILE A 120 53.02 -8.66 -32.99
CA ILE A 120 54.20 -8.20 -33.72
C ILE A 120 53.79 -7.53 -35.05
N ARG A 121 52.80 -8.08 -35.73
CA ARG A 121 52.19 -7.46 -36.92
C ARG A 121 51.54 -6.12 -36.59
N ASP A 122 50.78 -6.04 -35.51
CA ASP A 122 50.07 -4.82 -35.11
C ASP A 122 51.04 -3.69 -34.74
N GLU A 123 52.19 -4.02 -34.15
CA GLU A 123 53.31 -3.09 -33.95
C GLU A 123 53.83 -2.55 -35.29
N ALA A 124 54.17 -3.43 -36.24
CA ALA A 124 54.64 -3.03 -37.57
C ALA A 124 53.62 -2.20 -38.36
N ARG A 125 52.33 -2.52 -38.21
CA ARG A 125 51.23 -1.73 -38.78
C ARG A 125 51.18 -0.32 -38.18
N SER A 126 51.28 -0.23 -36.85
CA SER A 126 51.29 1.05 -36.15
C SER A 126 52.48 1.91 -36.58
N ASP A 127 53.66 1.32 -36.73
CA ASP A 127 54.86 2.01 -37.19
C ASP A 127 54.69 2.57 -38.62
N TYR A 128 54.09 1.77 -39.52
CA TYR A 128 53.73 2.22 -40.86
C TYR A 128 52.70 3.37 -40.83
N ASP A 129 51.62 3.24 -40.07
CA ASP A 129 50.56 4.25 -39.96
C ASP A 129 51.10 5.59 -39.40
N LEU A 130 52.01 5.53 -38.41
CA LEU A 130 52.70 6.71 -37.86
C LEU A 130 53.63 7.37 -38.88
N ALA A 131 54.35 6.58 -39.68
CA ALA A 131 55.20 7.09 -40.74
C ALA A 131 54.39 7.78 -41.86
N VAL A 132 53.21 7.24 -42.19
CA VAL A 132 52.27 7.88 -43.13
C VAL A 132 51.77 9.21 -42.55
N ALA A 133 51.35 9.23 -41.28
CA ALA A 133 50.82 10.42 -40.62
C ALA A 133 51.86 11.55 -40.47
N SER A 134 53.14 11.21 -40.31
CA SER A 134 54.24 12.17 -40.15
C SER A 134 54.83 12.68 -41.48
N GLY A 135 54.35 12.18 -42.63
CA GLY A 135 54.81 12.63 -43.95
C GLY A 135 56.21 12.15 -44.31
N ALA A 136 56.59 10.95 -43.86
CA ALA A 136 57.90 10.35 -44.13
C ALA A 136 58.16 10.14 -45.65
N ALA A 137 59.43 10.07 -46.04
CA ALA A 137 59.85 9.90 -47.43
C ALA A 137 59.37 8.55 -48.02
N SER A 138 59.13 8.49 -49.34
CA SER A 138 58.56 7.30 -49.99
C SER A 138 59.39 6.03 -49.76
N GLU A 139 60.72 6.16 -49.67
CA GLU A 139 61.65 5.05 -49.47
C GLU A 139 61.54 4.41 -48.06
N SER A 140 61.28 5.21 -47.01
CA SER A 140 61.06 4.67 -45.65
C SER A 140 59.67 4.06 -45.49
N LEU A 141 58.67 4.59 -46.19
CA LEU A 141 57.31 4.04 -46.21
C LEU A 141 57.26 2.66 -46.87
N GLN A 142 58.02 2.48 -47.94
CA GLN A 142 58.10 1.19 -48.65
C GLN A 142 58.68 0.09 -47.74
N GLY A 143 59.77 0.37 -47.03
CA GLY A 143 60.39 -0.63 -46.12
C GLY A 143 59.50 -0.99 -44.93
N LEU A 144 58.72 -0.05 -44.39
CA LEU A 144 57.75 -0.32 -43.31
C LEU A 144 56.54 -1.11 -43.82
N LEU A 145 56.08 -0.83 -45.04
CA LEU A 145 55.01 -1.60 -45.68
C LEU A 145 55.44 -3.05 -45.93
N GLU A 146 56.64 -3.25 -46.47
CA GLU A 146 57.22 -4.59 -46.69
C GLU A 146 57.37 -5.38 -45.37
N ALA A 147 57.79 -4.70 -44.29
CA ALA A 147 57.90 -5.31 -42.97
C ALA A 147 56.53 -5.69 -42.36
N PHE A 148 55.48 -4.91 -42.62
CA PHE A 148 54.11 -5.25 -42.26
C PHE A 148 53.59 -6.43 -43.09
N ASP A 149 53.76 -6.40 -44.41
CA ASP A 149 53.30 -7.44 -45.33
C ASP A 149 53.96 -8.81 -45.03
N GLU A 150 55.24 -8.81 -44.67
CA GLU A 150 55.95 -10.03 -44.23
C GLU A 150 55.32 -10.63 -42.96
N ARG A 151 55.07 -9.80 -41.94
CA ARG A 151 54.43 -10.23 -40.68
C ARG A 151 52.96 -10.63 -40.88
N GLN A 152 52.26 -9.99 -41.80
CA GLN A 152 50.91 -10.36 -42.19
C GLN A 152 50.90 -11.74 -42.85
N ALA A 153 51.87 -12.02 -43.75
CA ALA A 153 52.01 -13.34 -44.37
C ALA A 153 52.27 -14.45 -43.33
N GLU A 154 53.12 -14.19 -42.32
CA GLU A 154 53.33 -15.14 -41.21
C GLU A 154 52.07 -15.38 -40.37
N CYS A 155 51.26 -14.34 -40.14
CA CYS A 155 49.98 -14.47 -39.44
C CYS A 155 48.98 -15.29 -40.26
N ASP A 156 48.90 -15.03 -41.57
CA ASP A 156 47.99 -15.72 -42.49
C ASP A 156 48.35 -17.20 -42.63
N GLU A 157 49.65 -17.53 -42.68
CA GLU A 157 50.13 -18.91 -42.68
C GLU A 157 49.77 -19.63 -41.38
N THR A 158 50.02 -19.03 -40.22
CA THR A 158 49.65 -19.62 -38.92
C THR A 158 48.14 -19.74 -38.76
N GLN A 159 47.35 -18.77 -39.24
CA GLN A 159 45.89 -18.85 -39.23
C GLN A 159 45.39 -20.02 -40.08
N LYS A 160 45.98 -20.25 -41.26
CA LYS A 160 45.62 -21.38 -42.11
C LYS A 160 45.88 -22.73 -41.42
N ILE A 161 47.05 -22.87 -40.78
CA ILE A 161 47.40 -24.08 -40.02
C ILE A 161 46.44 -24.29 -38.84
N LEU A 162 46.08 -23.20 -38.14
CA LEU A 162 45.09 -23.23 -37.06
C LEU A 162 43.71 -23.69 -37.56
N ASP A 163 43.25 -23.19 -38.71
CA ASP A 163 41.97 -23.58 -39.29
C ASP A 163 41.96 -25.06 -39.70
N GLU A 164 43.07 -25.56 -40.27
CA GLU A 164 43.25 -26.99 -40.55
C GLU A 164 43.22 -27.84 -39.26
N ALA A 165 43.89 -27.41 -38.20
CA ALA A 165 43.87 -28.09 -36.89
C ALA A 165 42.47 -28.09 -36.25
N LYS A 166 41.74 -26.98 -36.35
CA LYS A 166 40.33 -26.89 -35.88
C LYS A 166 39.41 -27.81 -36.66
N GLU A 167 39.63 -27.94 -37.97
CA GLU A 167 38.86 -28.86 -38.81
C GLU A 167 39.12 -30.32 -38.42
N LEU A 168 40.36 -30.69 -38.10
CA LEU A 168 40.67 -32.03 -37.58
C LEU A 168 39.94 -32.32 -36.26
N VAL A 169 39.97 -31.38 -35.30
CA VAL A 169 39.19 -31.51 -34.05
C VAL A 169 37.70 -31.68 -34.35
N ARG A 170 37.15 -30.91 -35.31
CA ARG A 170 35.75 -31.01 -35.72
C ARG A 170 35.41 -32.40 -36.26
N VAL A 171 36.23 -32.95 -37.16
CA VAL A 171 36.05 -34.29 -37.74
C VAL A 171 36.10 -35.39 -36.67
N THR A 172 37.06 -35.33 -35.75
CA THR A 172 37.17 -36.28 -34.62
C THR A 172 35.97 -36.15 -33.69
N THR A 173 35.51 -34.92 -33.43
CA THR A 173 34.31 -34.64 -32.61
C THR A 173 33.05 -35.20 -33.26
N ASP A 174 32.88 -35.06 -34.57
CA ASP A 174 31.74 -35.63 -35.30
C ASP A 174 31.76 -37.16 -35.28
N SER A 175 32.95 -37.76 -35.40
CA SER A 175 33.14 -39.21 -35.27
C SER A 175 32.81 -39.72 -33.86
N LEU A 176 33.20 -38.97 -32.82
CA LEU A 176 32.82 -39.26 -31.43
C LEU A 176 31.30 -39.18 -31.23
N LYS A 177 30.65 -38.13 -31.76
CA LYS A 177 29.19 -37.98 -31.69
C LYS A 177 28.46 -39.12 -32.39
N GLU A 178 28.94 -39.58 -33.54
CA GLU A 178 28.34 -40.72 -34.25
C GLU A 178 28.47 -42.00 -33.43
N LEU A 179 29.63 -42.21 -32.79
CA LEU A 179 29.89 -43.37 -31.94
C LEU A 179 29.05 -43.36 -30.66
N THR A 180 28.81 -42.19 -30.05
CA THR A 180 28.02 -42.05 -28.82
C THR A 180 26.53 -41.78 -29.06
N ALA A 181 26.09 -41.59 -30.31
CA ALA A 181 24.75 -41.14 -30.67
C ALA A 181 23.60 -41.96 -30.04
N ASP A 182 23.68 -43.29 -30.05
CA ASP A 182 22.65 -44.18 -29.46
C ASP A 182 22.53 -43.93 -27.95
N ARG A 183 23.67 -43.81 -27.25
CA ARG A 183 23.70 -43.55 -25.80
C ARG A 183 23.25 -42.13 -25.49
N ASP A 184 23.77 -41.14 -26.20
CA ASP A 184 23.48 -39.72 -25.97
C ASP A 184 22.02 -39.38 -26.26
N SER A 185 21.43 -39.97 -27.31
CA SER A 185 20.01 -39.78 -27.62
C SER A 185 19.11 -40.29 -26.50
N VAL A 186 19.37 -41.50 -25.98
CA VAL A 186 18.58 -42.07 -24.90
C VAL A 186 18.85 -41.35 -23.58
N GLN A 187 20.09 -40.95 -23.31
CA GLN A 187 20.45 -40.15 -22.15
C GLN A 187 19.74 -38.79 -22.18
N ALA A 188 19.69 -38.11 -23.32
CA ALA A 188 18.98 -36.84 -23.45
C ALA A 188 17.46 -36.98 -23.23
N GLU A 189 16.86 -38.10 -23.65
CA GLU A 189 15.47 -38.42 -23.30
C GLU A 189 15.29 -38.62 -21.79
N LEU A 190 16.20 -39.34 -21.13
CA LEU A 190 16.19 -39.53 -19.68
C LEU A 190 16.34 -38.20 -18.95
N ASP A 191 17.34 -37.39 -19.29
CA ASP A 191 17.62 -36.09 -18.68
C ASP A 191 16.43 -35.13 -18.85
N LYS A 192 15.74 -35.18 -20.00
CA LYS A 192 14.54 -34.37 -20.24
C LYS A 192 13.39 -34.77 -19.32
N VAL A 193 13.18 -36.07 -19.11
CA VAL A 193 12.14 -36.57 -18.21
C VAL A 193 12.49 -36.25 -16.75
N VAL A 194 13.73 -36.51 -16.34
CA VAL A 194 14.22 -36.28 -14.99
C VAL A 194 14.29 -34.79 -14.63
N GLY A 195 14.63 -33.94 -15.60
CA GLY A 195 14.87 -32.51 -15.40
C GLY A 195 13.67 -31.74 -14.86
N GLU A 196 12.43 -32.18 -15.10
CA GLU A 196 11.26 -31.54 -14.49
C GLU A 196 11.19 -31.78 -12.98
N ALA A 197 11.30 -33.04 -12.55
CA ALA A 197 11.31 -33.39 -11.12
C ALA A 197 12.53 -32.81 -10.41
N ASP A 198 13.71 -32.84 -11.03
CA ASP A 198 14.93 -32.28 -10.44
C ASP A 198 14.84 -30.77 -10.23
N ARG A 199 14.23 -30.02 -11.17
CA ARG A 199 13.96 -28.59 -10.96
C ARG A 199 13.09 -28.35 -9.73
N ILE A 200 12.08 -29.19 -9.51
CA ILE A 200 11.19 -29.07 -8.34
C ILE A 200 11.95 -29.46 -7.05
N ARG A 201 12.74 -30.53 -7.07
CA ARG A 201 13.57 -30.96 -5.93
C ARG A 201 14.60 -29.90 -5.52
N VAL A 202 15.30 -29.32 -6.49
CA VAL A 202 16.25 -28.22 -6.24
C VAL A 202 15.53 -26.99 -5.69
N ALA A 203 14.34 -26.66 -6.21
CA ALA A 203 13.53 -25.57 -5.64
C ALA A 203 13.11 -25.87 -4.19
N LEU A 204 12.69 -27.10 -3.90
CA LEU A 204 12.34 -27.54 -2.54
C LEU A 204 13.53 -27.44 -1.59
N GLU A 205 14.71 -27.91 -1.98
CA GLU A 205 15.94 -27.84 -1.16
C GLU A 205 16.39 -26.39 -0.91
N ASN A 206 16.15 -25.47 -1.84
CA ASN A 206 16.41 -24.05 -1.63
C ASN A 206 15.44 -23.40 -0.62
N ILE A 207 14.17 -23.83 -0.63
CA ILE A 207 13.13 -23.33 0.29
C ILE A 207 13.34 -23.91 1.68
N LYS A 208 13.42 -25.24 1.78
CA LYS A 208 13.53 -26.01 3.02
C LYS A 208 14.66 -27.04 2.90
N PRO A 209 15.91 -26.65 3.18
CA PRO A 209 17.07 -27.51 2.99
C PRO A 209 17.05 -28.69 3.95
N THR A 210 17.15 -29.89 3.38
CA THR A 210 17.19 -31.17 4.09
C THR A 210 18.61 -31.73 4.17
N GLU A 211 19.51 -31.32 3.26
CA GLU A 211 20.90 -31.74 3.30
C GLU A 211 21.64 -31.16 4.51
N THR A 212 22.48 -31.96 5.16
CA THR A 212 23.14 -31.59 6.42
C THR A 212 23.88 -30.25 6.37
N ILE A 213 24.69 -30.02 5.32
CA ILE A 213 25.48 -28.79 5.19
C ILE A 213 24.57 -27.59 4.92
N SER A 214 23.60 -27.75 4.02
CA SER A 214 22.65 -26.71 3.64
C SER A 214 21.74 -26.32 4.80
N SER A 215 21.27 -27.29 5.57
CA SER A 215 20.46 -27.10 6.77
C SER A 215 21.23 -26.40 7.89
N ILE A 216 22.50 -26.81 8.15
CA ILE A 216 23.36 -26.11 9.11
C ILE A 216 23.61 -24.67 8.68
N LYS A 217 23.92 -24.44 7.39
CA LYS A 217 24.12 -23.10 6.84
C LYS A 217 22.85 -22.25 7.03
N ARG A 218 21.67 -22.80 6.76
CA ARG A 218 20.38 -22.13 6.93
C ARG A 218 20.17 -21.72 8.39
N SER A 219 20.32 -22.65 9.31
CA SER A 219 20.19 -22.38 10.75
C SER A 219 21.19 -21.32 11.23
N MET A 220 22.44 -21.37 10.75
CA MET A 220 23.46 -20.38 11.10
C MET A 220 23.13 -18.98 10.57
N MET A 221 22.51 -18.86 9.40
CA MET A 221 22.08 -17.56 8.86
C MET A 221 20.94 -16.94 9.67
N GLU A 222 20.20 -17.72 10.46
CA GLU A 222 19.14 -17.23 11.35
C GLU A 222 19.66 -16.81 12.73
N TRP A 223 20.95 -16.99 13.01
CA TRP A 223 21.53 -16.63 14.30
C TRP A 223 21.66 -15.11 14.47
N PRO A 224 21.64 -14.62 15.73
CA PRO A 224 21.82 -13.21 16.00
C PRO A 224 23.08 -12.64 15.36
N ILE A 225 22.98 -11.39 14.89
CA ILE A 225 24.00 -10.65 14.11
C ILE A 225 24.20 -11.17 12.69
N ILE A 226 24.33 -12.48 12.48
CA ILE A 226 24.52 -13.09 11.15
C ILE A 226 23.31 -12.85 10.26
N ASP A 227 22.12 -12.93 10.85
CA ASP A 227 20.83 -12.67 10.21
C ASP A 227 20.76 -11.31 9.48
N GLY A 228 21.48 -10.30 9.97
CA GLY A 228 21.54 -8.98 9.34
C GLY A 228 22.32 -8.90 8.02
N PHE A 229 23.11 -9.93 7.67
CA PHE A 229 23.97 -9.90 6.49
C PHE A 229 23.43 -10.68 5.29
N ASN A 230 22.63 -11.75 5.50
CA ASN A 230 22.02 -12.52 4.40
C ASN A 230 20.98 -13.55 4.87
N SER A 231 20.07 -13.19 5.78
CA SER A 231 19.00 -14.10 6.17
C SER A 231 17.96 -14.27 5.06
N HIS A 232 17.38 -15.47 5.02
CA HIS A 232 16.22 -15.75 4.19
C HIS A 232 14.94 -15.09 4.74
N LEU A 233 14.91 -14.85 6.06
CA LEU A 233 13.87 -14.07 6.74
C LEU A 233 14.21 -12.60 6.56
N LYS A 234 13.32 -11.84 5.93
CA LYS A 234 13.56 -10.42 5.68
C LYS A 234 12.28 -9.61 5.63
N VAL A 235 12.37 -8.41 6.16
CA VAL A 235 11.31 -7.40 6.01
C VAL A 235 11.18 -7.06 4.54
N VAL A 236 9.97 -7.25 4.00
CA VAL A 236 9.64 -6.83 2.63
C VAL A 236 9.16 -5.40 2.72
N GLN A 237 9.91 -4.47 2.16
CA GLN A 237 9.60 -3.04 2.22
C GLN A 237 9.39 -2.45 0.82
N ASP A 238 8.20 -1.94 0.58
CA ASP A 238 7.87 -1.11 -0.56
C ASP A 238 8.07 0.37 -0.20
N TRP A 239 8.96 1.02 -0.95
CA TRP A 239 9.29 2.44 -0.79
C TRP A 239 8.58 3.27 -1.84
N LEU A 240 7.68 4.16 -1.41
CA LEU A 240 6.77 4.90 -2.30
C LEU A 240 7.00 6.41 -2.16
N PRO A 241 8.10 6.96 -2.72
CA PRO A 241 8.51 8.34 -2.47
C PRO A 241 7.54 9.39 -3.02
N ASN A 242 6.74 9.04 -4.03
CA ASN A 242 5.77 9.96 -4.63
C ASN A 242 4.42 9.96 -3.91
N LEU A 243 4.15 8.96 -3.08
CA LEU A 243 2.92 8.87 -2.28
C LEU A 243 3.25 9.36 -0.88
N HIS A 244 2.79 10.56 -0.56
CA HIS A 244 3.04 11.16 0.74
C HIS A 244 1.91 10.84 1.71
N GLN A 245 2.24 10.80 3.00
CA GLN A 245 1.29 10.75 4.10
C GLN A 245 1.64 11.86 5.09
N THR A 246 0.60 12.53 5.60
CA THR A 246 0.74 13.56 6.60
C THR A 246 0.82 12.90 7.97
N LEU A 247 1.88 13.14 8.72
CA LEU A 247 1.98 12.73 10.11
C LEU A 247 2.26 13.98 10.94
N GLY A 248 1.27 14.41 11.74
CA GLY A 248 1.32 15.68 12.45
C GLY A 248 1.49 16.87 11.49
N MET A 249 2.63 17.58 11.58
CA MET A 249 2.90 18.81 10.83
C MET A 249 3.78 18.59 9.58
N THR A 250 4.10 17.34 9.22
CA THR A 250 5.04 17.02 8.13
C THR A 250 4.43 16.02 7.15
N GLN A 251 4.72 16.20 5.86
CA GLN A 251 4.48 15.20 4.83
C GLN A 251 5.71 14.31 4.69
N ILE A 252 5.54 13.01 4.89
CA ILE A 252 6.61 12.02 4.67
C ILE A 252 6.23 11.08 3.53
N ALA A 253 7.23 10.51 2.87
CA ALA A 253 7.00 9.42 1.93
C ALA A 253 6.39 8.21 2.64
N ARG A 254 5.49 7.51 1.94
CA ARG A 254 4.81 6.32 2.43
C ARG A 254 5.76 5.11 2.36
N PHE A 255 5.79 4.37 3.46
CA PHE A 255 6.46 3.09 3.57
C PHE A 255 5.39 2.01 3.72
N ASP A 256 5.62 0.84 3.13
CA ASP A 256 4.73 -0.30 3.28
C ASP A 256 5.51 -1.59 3.52
N ARG A 257 5.20 -2.26 4.62
CA ARG A 257 5.81 -3.53 5.04
C ARG A 257 4.79 -4.66 5.17
N CYS A 258 3.56 -4.47 4.69
CA CYS A 258 2.48 -5.46 4.84
C CYS A 258 2.85 -6.82 4.22
N ARG A 259 3.59 -6.82 3.11
CA ARG A 259 4.09 -8.05 2.45
C ARG A 259 5.17 -8.79 3.24
N THR A 260 5.60 -8.28 4.40
CA THR A 260 6.47 -9.02 5.32
C THR A 260 5.73 -10.22 5.91
N CYS A 261 4.44 -10.09 6.23
CA CYS A 261 3.58 -11.18 6.69
C CYS A 261 2.67 -11.70 5.56
N HIS A 262 2.14 -10.82 4.71
CA HIS A 262 1.26 -11.16 3.59
C HIS A 262 2.04 -11.49 2.30
N LEU A 263 2.93 -12.47 2.37
CA LEU A 263 3.85 -12.81 1.28
C LEU A 263 3.16 -13.31 0.00
N ASN A 264 1.95 -13.86 0.12
CA ASN A 264 1.17 -14.40 -1.00
C ASN A 264 0.18 -13.43 -1.64
N ILE A 265 0.08 -12.20 -1.12
CA ILE A 265 -1.02 -11.29 -1.46
C ILE A 265 -1.06 -10.92 -2.95
N ASP A 266 0.10 -10.87 -3.60
CA ASP A 266 0.27 -10.52 -5.01
C ASP A 266 0.52 -11.72 -5.94
N LYS A 267 0.50 -12.96 -5.40
CA LYS A 267 0.78 -14.17 -6.17
C LYS A 267 -0.40 -14.57 -7.03
N THR A 268 -0.14 -14.81 -8.31
CA THR A 268 -1.16 -15.16 -9.30
C THR A 268 -0.77 -16.47 -9.98
N ALA A 269 -1.74 -17.37 -10.16
CA ALA A 269 -1.57 -18.61 -10.90
C ALA A 269 -1.93 -18.43 -12.39
N ALA A 270 -1.63 -19.45 -13.20
CA ALA A 270 -1.93 -19.45 -14.63
C ALA A 270 -3.42 -19.20 -14.89
N GLY A 271 -3.73 -18.39 -15.91
CA GLY A 271 -5.11 -17.98 -16.16
C GLY A 271 -5.60 -16.88 -15.21
N ASN A 272 -4.67 -16.18 -14.53
CA ASN A 272 -4.98 -14.94 -13.82
C ASN A 272 -5.90 -15.16 -12.59
N VAL A 273 -5.80 -16.35 -12.00
CA VAL A 273 -6.54 -16.76 -10.80
C VAL A 273 -5.65 -16.64 -9.57
N ALA A 274 -6.29 -16.50 -8.40
CA ALA A 274 -5.56 -16.43 -7.13
C ALA A 274 -4.70 -17.68 -6.95
N ALA A 275 -3.39 -17.51 -6.70
CA ALA A 275 -2.50 -18.65 -6.47
C ALA A 275 -2.81 -19.36 -5.15
N PHE A 276 -3.18 -18.59 -4.13
CA PHE A 276 -3.55 -19.05 -2.80
C PHE A 276 -4.95 -18.52 -2.46
N PRO A 277 -6.04 -19.13 -2.96
CA PRO A 277 -7.40 -18.65 -2.70
C PRO A 277 -7.72 -18.57 -1.19
N GLN A 278 -8.32 -17.46 -0.78
CA GLN A 278 -8.69 -17.24 0.62
C GLN A 278 -9.76 -18.23 1.08
N GLY A 279 -9.57 -18.76 2.28
CA GLY A 279 -10.56 -19.56 3.00
C GLY A 279 -10.33 -19.58 4.50
N SER A 280 -11.10 -20.40 5.21
CA SER A 280 -11.04 -20.56 6.67
C SER A 280 -10.96 -22.04 7.03
N PRO A 281 -9.83 -22.71 6.73
CA PRO A 281 -9.63 -24.11 7.08
C PRO A 281 -9.69 -24.30 8.60
N GLU A 282 -10.26 -25.42 9.05
CA GLU A 282 -10.38 -25.75 10.48
C GLU A 282 -9.03 -26.16 11.09
N ALA A 283 -8.20 -26.84 10.30
CA ALA A 283 -6.89 -27.29 10.73
C ALA A 283 -5.84 -26.19 10.64
N ALA A 284 -4.92 -26.18 11.60
CA ALA A 284 -3.74 -25.30 11.61
C ALA A 284 -2.52 -25.99 10.98
N ASP A 285 -2.72 -26.70 9.87
CA ASP A 285 -1.68 -27.46 9.16
C ASP A 285 -1.57 -27.02 7.69
N VAL A 286 -0.36 -26.68 7.26
CA VAL A 286 -0.10 -26.17 5.90
C VAL A 286 -0.37 -27.21 4.82
N HIS A 287 -0.16 -28.50 5.09
CA HIS A 287 -0.42 -29.55 4.12
C HIS A 287 -1.92 -29.73 3.89
N GLU A 288 -2.73 -29.58 4.93
CA GLU A 288 -4.19 -29.60 4.81
C GLU A 288 -4.70 -28.39 4.01
N TRP A 289 -4.17 -27.18 4.25
CA TRP A 289 -4.52 -25.99 3.45
C TRP A 289 -4.23 -26.18 1.97
N VAL A 290 -3.07 -26.77 1.65
CA VAL A 290 -2.66 -27.10 0.28
C VAL A 290 -3.52 -28.21 -0.34
N ALA A 291 -3.96 -29.18 0.45
CA ALA A 291 -4.85 -30.25 0.00
C ALA A 291 -6.24 -29.72 -0.35
N GLU A 292 -6.81 -28.87 0.52
CA GLU A 292 -8.13 -28.25 0.37
C GLU A 292 -8.14 -27.08 -0.61
N ASN A 293 -6.97 -26.54 -0.96
CA ASN A 293 -6.81 -25.31 -1.75
C ASN A 293 -7.59 -24.14 -1.13
N SER A 294 -7.38 -23.94 0.17
CA SER A 294 -8.10 -22.98 1.01
C SER A 294 -7.12 -22.43 2.05
N PHE A 295 -6.78 -21.15 1.96
CA PHE A 295 -5.69 -20.55 2.73
C PHE A 295 -6.19 -19.44 3.66
N PRO A 296 -5.86 -19.47 4.97
CA PRO A 296 -6.25 -18.40 5.89
C PRO A 296 -5.43 -17.13 5.63
N GLN A 297 -5.89 -15.99 6.14
CA GLN A 297 -5.05 -14.80 6.22
C GLN A 297 -3.93 -15.05 7.26
N PRO A 298 -2.69 -14.57 7.04
CA PRO A 298 -2.22 -13.72 5.94
C PRO A 298 -1.68 -14.46 4.70
N PHE A 299 -1.84 -15.79 4.61
CA PHE A 299 -1.22 -16.65 3.60
C PHE A 299 -1.98 -16.75 2.26
N SER A 300 -3.07 -16.01 2.12
CA SER A 300 -3.88 -16.00 0.90
C SER A 300 -3.53 -14.85 -0.04
N THR A 301 -3.81 -15.08 -1.32
CA THR A 301 -3.78 -14.07 -2.38
C THR A 301 -4.95 -13.10 -2.26
N HIS A 302 -4.74 -11.86 -2.68
CA HIS A 302 -5.79 -10.86 -2.68
C HIS A 302 -6.98 -11.32 -3.55
N PRO A 303 -8.24 -11.26 -3.06
CA PRO A 303 -9.41 -11.71 -3.80
C PRO A 303 -9.57 -11.04 -5.17
N ASN A 304 -9.18 -9.76 -5.26
CA ASN A 304 -9.17 -8.96 -6.47
C ASN A 304 -7.74 -8.57 -6.91
N HIS A 305 -6.77 -9.50 -6.83
CA HIS A 305 -5.35 -9.23 -7.11
C HIS A 305 -5.10 -8.63 -8.50
N GLU A 306 -5.90 -8.96 -9.52
CA GLU A 306 -5.82 -8.33 -10.84
C GLU A 306 -6.11 -6.83 -10.87
N LEU A 307 -6.94 -6.35 -9.93
CA LEU A 307 -7.33 -4.94 -9.84
C LEU A 307 -6.40 -4.14 -8.92
N PHE A 308 -5.65 -4.81 -8.02
CA PHE A 308 -4.92 -4.16 -6.92
C PHE A 308 -3.49 -4.62 -6.64
N CYS A 309 -3.02 -5.74 -7.19
CA CYS A 309 -1.73 -6.29 -6.78
C CYS A 309 -0.78 -6.60 -7.93
N THR A 310 -1.28 -7.17 -9.03
CA THR A 310 -0.43 -7.62 -10.14
C THR A 310 0.30 -6.46 -10.83
N ALA A 311 1.42 -6.74 -11.50
CA ALA A 311 2.14 -5.71 -12.27
C ALA A 311 1.30 -5.10 -13.41
N SER A 312 0.35 -5.86 -13.95
CA SER A 312 -0.60 -5.45 -14.99
C SER A 312 -1.85 -4.76 -14.44
N SER A 313 -1.99 -4.71 -13.11
CA SER A 313 -3.10 -4.04 -12.42
C SER A 313 -3.11 -2.54 -12.70
N PRO A 314 -4.28 -1.88 -12.70
CA PRO A 314 -4.37 -0.43 -12.60
C PRO A 314 -3.70 0.13 -11.33
N HIS A 315 -3.66 -0.68 -10.27
CA HIS A 315 -2.98 -0.38 -9.01
C HIS A 315 -1.96 -1.48 -8.69
N PRO A 316 -0.74 -1.49 -9.26
CA PRO A 316 0.27 -2.49 -8.87
C PRO A 316 0.85 -2.16 -7.50
N VAL A 317 1.12 -3.18 -6.66
CA VAL A 317 1.67 -2.98 -5.28
C VAL A 317 2.96 -2.16 -5.31
N SER A 318 3.82 -2.39 -6.30
CA SER A 318 5.10 -1.67 -6.44
C SER A 318 4.96 -0.16 -6.65
N LYS A 319 3.79 0.34 -7.03
CA LYS A 319 3.52 1.77 -7.21
C LYS A 319 2.60 2.37 -6.14
N PHE A 320 1.72 1.56 -5.57
CA PHE A 320 0.67 2.03 -4.66
C PHE A 320 0.86 1.57 -3.20
N GLY A 321 1.47 0.41 -2.99
CA GLY A 321 1.46 -0.26 -1.69
C GLY A 321 0.06 -0.69 -1.25
N CYS A 322 -0.03 -1.22 -0.04
CA CYS A 322 -1.27 -1.63 0.61
C CYS A 322 -1.88 -0.47 1.42
N THR A 323 -1.06 0.30 2.14
CA THR A 323 -1.52 1.33 3.08
C THR A 323 -2.18 2.53 2.42
N ILE A 324 -1.98 2.78 1.12
CA ILE A 324 -2.72 3.86 0.44
C ILE A 324 -4.23 3.57 0.40
N CYS A 325 -4.59 2.29 0.25
CA CYS A 325 -5.96 1.80 0.21
C CYS A 325 -6.46 1.38 1.60
N HIS A 326 -5.62 0.74 2.40
CA HIS A 326 -6.03 0.17 3.68
C HIS A 326 -5.81 1.10 4.87
N GLU A 327 -5.07 2.20 4.72
CA GLU A 327 -4.47 2.96 5.83
C GLU A 327 -3.56 2.07 6.69
N GLY A 328 -3.33 2.48 7.93
CA GLY A 328 -2.47 1.80 8.88
C GLY A 328 -1.04 2.31 8.91
N GLN A 329 -0.25 1.73 9.81
CA GLN A 329 1.15 2.08 9.96
C GLN A 329 2.00 1.14 9.12
N GLY A 330 2.34 1.57 7.91
CA GLY A 330 3.08 0.73 6.96
C GLY A 330 4.54 0.43 7.34
N SER A 331 5.09 1.07 8.38
CA SER A 331 6.38 0.69 8.96
C SER A 331 6.28 -0.42 10.01
N GLY A 332 5.06 -0.73 10.48
CA GLY A 332 4.79 -1.73 11.50
C GLY A 332 5.07 -3.15 11.00
N THR A 333 5.69 -3.96 11.86
CA THR A 333 6.04 -5.37 11.60
C THR A 333 5.45 -6.32 12.63
N SER A 334 4.50 -5.85 13.44
CA SER A 334 3.69 -6.63 14.37
C SER A 334 2.21 -6.43 14.05
N PHE A 335 1.35 -7.34 14.53
CA PHE A 335 -0.09 -7.26 14.26
C PHE A 335 -0.68 -5.93 14.77
N GLY A 336 -0.34 -5.55 16.01
CA GLY A 336 -0.77 -4.30 16.62
C GLY A 336 -0.15 -3.05 15.98
N ASN A 337 1.16 -3.01 15.78
CA ASN A 337 1.84 -1.81 15.24
C ASN A 337 1.59 -1.57 13.76
N ALA A 338 1.04 -2.54 13.03
CA ALA A 338 0.55 -2.30 11.67
C ALA A 338 -0.80 -1.56 11.67
N GLU A 339 -1.45 -1.43 12.84
CA GLU A 339 -2.73 -0.76 13.07
C GLU A 339 -3.92 -1.48 12.44
N HIS A 340 -3.96 -2.81 12.51
CA HIS A 340 -5.16 -3.56 12.10
C HIS A 340 -6.36 -3.14 12.96
N THR A 341 -7.47 -2.75 12.32
CA THR A 341 -8.67 -2.34 13.07
C THR A 341 -9.77 -3.41 13.00
N PRO A 342 -10.29 -3.88 14.14
CA PRO A 342 -11.36 -4.86 14.18
C PRO A 342 -12.69 -4.29 13.68
N ASN A 343 -13.57 -5.16 13.18
CA ASN A 343 -14.90 -4.74 12.74
C ASN A 343 -15.83 -4.37 13.91
N ASP A 344 -15.63 -4.94 15.08
CA ASP A 344 -16.49 -4.73 16.24
C ASP A 344 -15.74 -4.99 17.55
N PRO A 345 -16.31 -4.61 18.71
CA PRO A 345 -15.66 -4.82 19.99
C PRO A 345 -15.42 -6.29 20.37
N PHE A 346 -16.19 -7.24 19.83
CA PHE A 346 -15.98 -8.66 20.09
C PHE A 346 -14.74 -9.17 19.36
N ALA A 347 -14.60 -8.83 18.08
CA ALA A 347 -13.38 -9.11 17.32
C ALA A 347 -12.14 -8.45 17.96
N ALA A 348 -12.28 -7.24 18.50
CA ALA A 348 -11.20 -6.57 19.24
C ALA A 348 -10.72 -7.39 20.44
N HIS A 349 -11.65 -7.98 21.20
CA HIS A 349 -11.33 -8.79 22.37
C HIS A 349 -10.68 -10.12 22.00
N GLU A 350 -11.16 -10.79 20.94
CA GLU A 350 -10.52 -12.00 20.42
C GLU A 350 -9.08 -11.71 19.94
N TRP A 351 -8.88 -10.62 19.21
CA TRP A 351 -7.56 -10.22 18.73
C TRP A 351 -6.61 -9.80 19.87
N GLU A 352 -7.12 -9.21 20.95
CA GLU A 352 -6.32 -8.92 22.15
C GLU A 352 -5.76 -10.22 22.75
N LYS A 353 -6.57 -11.28 22.81
CA LYS A 353 -6.17 -12.58 23.34
C LYS A 353 -5.23 -13.35 22.41
N GLU A 354 -5.50 -13.34 21.11
CA GLU A 354 -4.76 -14.15 20.13
C GLU A 354 -3.47 -13.47 19.67
N TYR A 355 -3.52 -12.16 19.42
CA TYR A 355 -2.43 -11.39 18.80
C TYR A 355 -1.87 -10.28 19.70
N GLY A 356 -2.34 -10.16 20.95
CA GLY A 356 -1.93 -9.05 21.82
C GLY A 356 -2.37 -7.68 21.29
N TYR A 357 -3.43 -7.64 20.48
CA TYR A 357 -3.93 -6.41 19.87
C TYR A 357 -4.29 -5.36 20.92
N HIS A 358 -3.86 -4.13 20.68
CA HIS A 358 -4.21 -2.95 21.46
C HIS A 358 -4.30 -1.73 20.53
N PRO A 359 -5.28 -0.83 20.72
CA PRO A 359 -5.40 0.36 19.89
C PRO A 359 -4.27 1.35 20.21
N ASN A 360 -3.52 1.76 19.19
CA ASN A 360 -2.50 2.78 19.34
C ASN A 360 -3.11 4.18 19.18
N HIS A 361 -3.27 4.87 20.30
CA HIS A 361 -3.83 6.23 20.29
C HIS A 361 -2.88 7.30 19.72
N PHE A 362 -1.61 6.95 19.46
CA PHE A 362 -0.65 7.88 18.86
C PHE A 362 -0.65 7.84 17.33
N TRP A 363 -1.27 6.83 16.71
CA TRP A 363 -1.33 6.73 15.26
C TRP A 363 -2.64 7.32 14.73
N GLU A 364 -2.52 8.35 13.89
CA GLU A 364 -3.66 9.13 13.40
C GLU A 364 -4.51 8.39 12.35
N TYR A 365 -3.92 7.43 11.64
CA TYR A 365 -4.53 6.75 10.49
C TYR A 365 -4.49 5.23 10.65
N PRO A 366 -5.25 4.64 11.60
CA PRO A 366 -5.31 3.19 11.72
C PRO A 366 -5.91 2.56 10.46
N MET A 367 -5.68 1.27 10.22
CA MET A 367 -6.23 0.60 9.05
C MET A 367 -7.76 0.71 9.05
N GLN A 368 -8.37 0.88 7.89
CA GLN A 368 -9.82 0.88 7.80
C GLN A 368 -10.34 -0.52 8.14
N PRO A 369 -11.32 -0.64 9.06
CA PRO A 369 -12.02 -1.90 9.27
C PRO A 369 -12.57 -2.43 7.95
N GLU A 370 -12.64 -3.75 7.79
CA GLU A 370 -13.09 -4.37 6.54
C GLU A 370 -14.42 -3.79 6.03
N ARG A 371 -15.36 -3.45 6.93
CA ARG A 371 -16.65 -2.87 6.53
C ARG A 371 -16.51 -1.53 5.79
N PHE A 372 -15.42 -0.80 6.04
CA PHE A 372 -15.11 0.51 5.48
C PHE A 372 -13.95 0.50 4.47
N ARG A 373 -13.42 -0.66 4.08
CA ARG A 373 -12.24 -0.76 3.18
C ARG A 373 -12.38 0.02 1.86
N GLU A 374 -13.60 0.15 1.35
CA GLU A 374 -13.85 0.85 0.07
C GLU A 374 -13.80 2.38 0.23
N SER A 375 -13.95 2.90 1.46
CA SER A 375 -14.06 4.35 1.72
C SER A 375 -12.85 5.15 1.27
N THR A 376 -11.70 4.51 1.09
CA THR A 376 -10.45 5.13 0.64
C THR A 376 -10.34 5.24 -0.88
N CYS A 377 -11.19 4.55 -1.66
CA CYS A 377 -11.16 4.63 -3.12
C CYS A 377 -11.35 6.07 -3.62
N ILE A 378 -12.14 6.88 -2.90
CA ILE A 378 -12.41 8.30 -3.24
C ILE A 378 -11.20 9.22 -3.01
N LYS A 379 -10.09 8.73 -2.46
CA LYS A 379 -8.83 9.48 -2.41
C LYS A 379 -8.30 9.84 -3.80
N CYS A 380 -8.62 9.02 -4.80
CA CYS A 380 -8.19 9.22 -6.18
C CYS A 380 -9.36 9.16 -7.18
N HIS A 381 -10.42 8.40 -6.88
CA HIS A 381 -11.60 8.23 -7.73
C HIS A 381 -12.74 9.17 -7.33
N HIS A 382 -12.55 10.47 -7.54
CA HIS A 382 -13.47 11.51 -7.07
C HIS A 382 -14.83 11.50 -7.78
N ASN A 383 -14.88 11.07 -9.04
CA ASN A 383 -16.12 11.05 -9.80
C ASN A 383 -16.99 9.83 -9.47
N VAL A 384 -16.42 8.80 -8.82
CA VAL A 384 -17.06 7.54 -8.36
C VAL A 384 -17.75 6.71 -9.47
N THR A 385 -18.06 7.30 -10.62
CA THR A 385 -18.75 6.69 -11.75
C THR A 385 -17.98 5.50 -12.31
N GLU A 386 -16.65 5.61 -12.37
CA GLU A 386 -15.76 4.54 -12.84
C GLU A 386 -15.68 3.35 -11.87
N LEU A 387 -16.05 3.56 -10.60
CA LEU A 387 -16.11 2.51 -9.59
C LEU A 387 -17.43 1.73 -9.62
N ALA A 388 -18.49 2.34 -10.17
CA ALA A 388 -19.82 1.75 -10.24
C ALA A 388 -19.96 0.79 -11.43
N VAL A 389 -19.39 1.13 -12.60
CA VAL A 389 -19.49 0.32 -13.82
C VAL A 389 -18.16 0.30 -14.58
N ASN A 390 -17.40 -0.79 -14.45
CA ASN A 390 -16.20 -1.04 -15.24
C ASN A 390 -16.42 -2.22 -16.22
N PRO A 391 -16.06 -2.10 -17.52
CA PRO A 391 -16.24 -3.17 -18.50
C PRO A 391 -15.48 -4.47 -18.19
N ARG A 392 -14.33 -4.37 -17.51
CA ARG A 392 -13.47 -5.52 -17.17
C ARG A 392 -13.71 -6.02 -15.75
N PHE A 393 -13.95 -5.12 -14.80
CA PHE A 393 -14.00 -5.45 -13.38
C PHE A 393 -15.38 -5.30 -12.73
N GLY A 394 -16.40 -4.88 -13.48
CA GLY A 394 -17.75 -4.64 -12.94
C GLY A 394 -17.79 -3.49 -11.94
N SER A 395 -18.60 -3.61 -10.89
CA SER A 395 -18.65 -2.65 -9.79
C SER A 395 -17.50 -2.92 -8.81
N SER A 396 -16.40 -2.19 -8.94
CA SER A 396 -15.18 -2.39 -8.14
C SER A 396 -15.28 -1.87 -6.71
N ALA A 397 -16.17 -0.91 -6.42
CA ALA A 397 -16.43 -0.41 -5.06
C ALA A 397 -17.94 -0.11 -4.86
N PRO A 398 -18.77 -1.15 -4.67
CA PRO A 398 -20.22 -1.00 -4.60
C PRO A 398 -20.72 -0.20 -3.40
N LYS A 399 -20.07 -0.28 -2.23
CA LYS A 399 -20.48 0.46 -1.03
C LYS A 399 -20.23 1.96 -1.19
N VAL A 400 -19.08 2.34 -1.73
CA VAL A 400 -18.80 3.75 -2.03
C VAL A 400 -19.72 4.28 -3.12
N SER A 401 -19.93 3.51 -4.18
CA SER A 401 -20.85 3.90 -5.25
C SER A 401 -22.26 4.13 -4.70
N ARG A 402 -22.75 3.23 -3.84
CA ARG A 402 -24.04 3.39 -3.16
C ARG A 402 -24.06 4.59 -2.22
N GLY A 403 -22.99 4.81 -1.45
CA GLY A 403 -22.84 5.98 -0.59
C GLY A 403 -22.94 7.28 -1.38
N PHE A 404 -22.24 7.37 -2.52
CA PHE A 404 -22.27 8.52 -3.41
C PHE A 404 -23.67 8.77 -4.01
N GLU A 405 -24.37 7.71 -4.41
CA GLU A 405 -25.78 7.81 -4.83
C GLU A 405 -26.68 8.35 -3.72
N LEU A 406 -26.51 7.89 -2.49
CA LEU A 406 -27.28 8.38 -1.34
C LEU A 406 -27.01 9.86 -1.09
N VAL A 407 -25.75 10.30 -1.14
CA VAL A 407 -25.35 11.71 -1.03
C VAL A 407 -26.04 12.56 -2.10
N LYS A 408 -26.14 12.04 -3.34
CA LYS A 408 -26.88 12.69 -4.43
C LYS A 408 -28.39 12.71 -4.19
N GLN A 409 -28.98 11.58 -3.80
CA GLN A 409 -30.43 11.42 -3.59
C GLN A 409 -30.94 12.30 -2.45
N TYR A 410 -30.19 12.38 -1.34
CA TYR A 410 -30.52 13.24 -0.21
C TYR A 410 -30.15 14.72 -0.44
N GLY A 411 -29.54 15.04 -1.58
CA GLY A 411 -29.19 16.41 -1.94
C GLY A 411 -28.13 17.02 -1.01
N CYS A 412 -27.24 16.19 -0.46
CA CYS A 412 -26.18 16.65 0.45
C CYS A 412 -25.33 17.74 -0.19
N PHE A 413 -25.03 17.63 -1.50
CA PHE A 413 -24.31 18.63 -2.29
C PHE A 413 -25.00 20.01 -2.37
N GLY A 414 -26.32 20.07 -2.14
CA GLY A 414 -27.07 21.34 -2.11
C GLY A 414 -26.86 22.13 -0.81
N CYS A 415 -26.17 21.53 0.17
CA CYS A 415 -25.79 22.17 1.41
C CYS A 415 -24.27 22.10 1.61
N HIS A 416 -23.68 20.92 1.53
CA HIS A 416 -22.27 20.65 1.78
C HIS A 416 -21.45 20.69 0.50
N GLU A 417 -20.29 21.34 0.58
CA GLU A 417 -19.25 21.21 -0.42
C GLU A 417 -18.50 19.89 -0.16
N ILE A 418 -18.42 19.04 -1.17
CA ILE A 418 -17.85 17.69 -1.09
C ILE A 418 -16.78 17.58 -2.18
N HIS A 419 -15.64 16.98 -1.85
CA HIS A 419 -14.53 16.80 -2.79
C HIS A 419 -15.00 16.07 -4.07
N GLY A 420 -14.71 16.64 -5.24
CA GLY A 420 -15.15 16.13 -6.55
C GLY A 420 -16.48 16.67 -7.10
N TYR A 421 -17.17 17.57 -6.39
CA TYR A 421 -18.43 18.17 -6.86
C TYR A 421 -18.51 19.67 -6.55
N ASP A 422 -18.53 20.52 -7.59
CA ASP A 422 -18.66 21.97 -7.46
C ASP A 422 -20.12 22.41 -7.70
N ALA A 423 -20.83 22.68 -6.60
CA ALA A 423 -22.24 23.08 -6.61
C ALA A 423 -22.44 24.60 -6.54
N GLY A 424 -21.37 25.41 -6.54
CA GLY A 424 -21.44 26.84 -6.24
C GLY A 424 -21.55 27.13 -4.73
N LEU A 425 -22.38 28.10 -4.32
CA LEU A 425 -22.43 28.62 -2.95
C LEU A 425 -22.89 27.57 -1.92
N ALA A 426 -21.92 26.97 -1.21
CA ALA A 426 -22.16 26.03 -0.12
C ALA A 426 -22.79 26.71 1.12
N ILE A 427 -23.77 26.04 1.72
CA ILE A 427 -24.54 26.53 2.87
C ILE A 427 -24.15 25.77 4.17
N GLY A 428 -23.56 24.59 4.06
CA GLY A 428 -23.08 23.71 5.14
C GLY A 428 -21.54 23.71 5.25
N PRO A 429 -20.98 23.08 6.31
CA PRO A 429 -19.53 22.98 6.50
C PRO A 429 -18.87 22.22 5.34
N ASP A 430 -17.70 22.70 4.94
CA ASP A 430 -16.83 22.10 3.94
C ASP A 430 -16.31 20.74 4.45
N LEU A 431 -16.43 19.70 3.62
CA LEU A 431 -15.99 18.33 3.93
C LEU A 431 -14.69 17.95 3.18
N ARG A 432 -13.99 18.90 2.55
CA ARG A 432 -12.71 18.68 1.85
C ARG A 432 -11.52 18.69 2.81
N LEU A 433 -10.40 18.09 2.37
CA LEU A 433 -9.13 18.07 3.10
C LEU A 433 -8.14 19.15 2.64
N GLU A 434 -8.17 19.60 1.36
CA GLU A 434 -7.30 20.68 0.83
C GLU A 434 -7.97 21.48 -0.33
N PRO A 435 -7.69 22.80 -0.45
CA PRO A 435 -8.21 23.65 -1.52
C PRO A 435 -7.59 23.34 -2.89
N GLN A 436 -8.37 23.48 -3.96
CA GLN A 436 -7.99 22.98 -5.30
C GLN A 436 -7.46 24.05 -6.26
N THR A 437 -7.64 25.35 -5.94
CA THR A 437 -7.23 26.45 -6.82
C THR A 437 -6.48 27.56 -6.05
N PRO A 438 -5.57 28.30 -6.71
CA PRO A 438 -4.89 29.46 -6.12
C PRO A 438 -5.88 30.54 -5.62
N GLU A 439 -6.98 30.74 -6.35
CA GLU A 439 -8.04 31.68 -5.99
C GLU A 439 -8.78 31.23 -4.72
N GLU A 440 -8.97 29.92 -4.56
CA GLU A 440 -9.59 29.35 -3.38
C GLU A 440 -8.69 29.40 -2.15
N ILE A 441 -7.37 29.18 -2.31
CA ILE A 441 -6.37 29.39 -1.27
C ILE A 441 -6.39 30.85 -0.80
N ALA A 442 -6.41 31.80 -1.75
CA ALA A 442 -6.46 33.23 -1.43
C ALA A 442 -7.76 33.63 -0.73
N ARG A 443 -8.90 33.06 -1.15
CA ARG A 443 -10.21 33.28 -0.54
C ARG A 443 -10.29 32.73 0.89
N ILE A 444 -9.78 31.51 1.12
CA ILE A 444 -9.74 30.87 2.44
C ILE A 444 -8.79 31.62 3.38
N ALA A 445 -7.62 32.05 2.88
CA ALA A 445 -6.66 32.85 3.65
C ALA A 445 -7.19 34.26 3.99
N ALA A 446 -8.08 34.81 3.16
CA ALA A 446 -8.70 36.12 3.36
C ALA A 446 -9.95 36.08 4.26
N ASP A 447 -10.51 34.89 4.55
CA ASP A 447 -11.70 34.73 5.38
C ASP A 447 -11.31 34.44 6.85
N PRO A 448 -11.48 35.42 7.78
CA PRO A 448 -11.14 35.25 9.19
C PRO A 448 -11.99 34.19 9.92
N GLY A 449 -13.04 33.67 9.29
CA GLY A 449 -13.87 32.54 9.77
C GLY A 449 -13.48 31.16 9.20
N GLN A 450 -12.52 31.10 8.28
CA GLN A 450 -12.06 29.86 7.60
C GLN A 450 -10.64 29.44 7.99
N VAL A 451 -10.03 30.10 8.99
CA VAL A 451 -8.77 29.63 9.58
C VAL A 451 -9.02 28.24 10.18
N ALA A 452 -8.30 27.23 9.67
CA ALA A 452 -8.43 25.84 10.11
C ALA A 452 -8.40 25.73 11.65
N GLY A 453 -9.42 25.08 12.23
CA GLY A 453 -9.52 24.82 13.67
C GLY A 453 -10.59 25.61 14.46
N LYS A 454 -11.38 26.49 13.83
CA LYS A 454 -12.56 27.11 14.49
C LYS A 454 -13.79 27.03 13.60
N MET A 455 -14.62 26.00 13.81
CA MET A 455 -15.81 25.71 13.01
C MET A 455 -16.72 26.93 12.77
N ARG A 456 -17.19 27.08 11.51
CA ARG A 456 -18.33 27.94 11.15
C ARG A 456 -19.59 27.46 11.88
N LYS A 457 -20.28 28.37 12.58
CA LYS A 457 -21.52 28.05 13.30
C LYS A 457 -22.64 27.73 12.30
N VAL A 458 -23.19 26.52 12.39
CA VAL A 458 -24.25 25.95 11.53
C VAL A 458 -25.64 26.59 11.78
N GLY A 459 -25.78 27.42 12.82
CA GLY A 459 -27.00 28.14 13.14
C GLY A 459 -26.74 29.58 13.61
N PRO A 460 -27.79 30.42 13.66
CA PRO A 460 -27.65 31.78 14.19
C PRO A 460 -27.17 31.73 15.64
N SER A 461 -26.34 32.71 16.03
CA SER A 461 -25.90 32.83 17.40
C SER A 461 -27.09 32.92 18.35
N LEU A 462 -27.18 31.99 19.30
CA LEU A 462 -28.19 32.01 20.37
C LEU A 462 -27.71 32.82 21.59
N ARG A 463 -26.57 33.50 21.49
CA ARG A 463 -25.93 34.26 22.58
C ARG A 463 -26.86 35.29 23.22
N HIS A 464 -27.74 35.91 22.44
CA HIS A 464 -28.68 36.96 22.89
C HIS A 464 -30.14 36.56 22.64
N ILE A 465 -30.44 35.26 22.66
CA ILE A 465 -31.75 34.73 22.27
C ILE A 465 -32.92 35.31 23.09
N ALA A 466 -32.71 35.63 24.37
CA ALA A 466 -33.73 36.18 25.25
C ALA A 466 -34.21 37.60 24.87
N GLU A 467 -33.42 38.33 24.09
CA GLU A 467 -33.78 39.66 23.58
C GLU A 467 -34.62 39.57 22.31
N LYS A 468 -34.38 38.52 21.52
CA LYS A 468 -35.03 38.32 20.22
C LYS A 468 -36.41 37.69 20.32
N THR A 469 -36.61 36.76 21.25
CA THR A 469 -37.77 35.87 21.25
C THR A 469 -38.24 35.48 22.66
N THR A 470 -39.35 34.76 22.75
CA THR A 470 -39.99 34.30 24.00
C THR A 470 -39.87 32.77 24.19
N ARG A 471 -40.11 32.29 25.41
CA ARG A 471 -40.15 30.85 25.74
C ARG A 471 -41.17 30.07 24.88
N PRO A 472 -42.45 30.49 24.76
CA PRO A 472 -43.42 29.79 23.94
C PRO A 472 -43.00 29.69 22.47
N TRP A 473 -42.32 30.72 21.96
CA TRP A 473 -41.78 30.68 20.61
C TRP A 473 -40.66 29.65 20.45
N ILE A 474 -39.73 29.56 21.42
CA ILE A 474 -38.63 28.58 21.36
C ILE A 474 -39.22 27.17 21.32
N GLU A 475 -40.16 26.85 22.21
CA GLU A 475 -40.85 25.56 22.25
C GLU A 475 -41.57 25.27 20.92
N TYR A 476 -42.37 26.22 20.42
CA TYR A 476 -43.09 26.11 19.16
C TYR A 476 -42.17 25.87 17.95
N TRP A 477 -41.05 26.60 17.88
CA TRP A 477 -40.06 26.48 16.80
C TRP A 477 -39.27 25.17 16.89
N THR A 478 -38.86 24.73 18.08
CA THR A 478 -38.09 23.50 18.27
C THR A 478 -38.92 22.24 18.06
N GLU A 479 -40.24 22.30 18.31
CA GLU A 479 -41.13 21.16 18.19
C GLU A 479 -41.26 20.69 16.74
N ILE A 480 -41.68 21.57 15.82
CA ILE A 480 -41.76 21.27 14.37
C ILE A 480 -41.37 22.52 13.59
N PRO A 481 -40.07 22.77 13.32
CA PRO A 481 -39.60 24.00 12.65
C PRO A 481 -40.30 24.27 11.31
N GLY A 482 -40.58 23.20 10.56
CA GLY A 482 -41.23 23.26 9.24
C GLY A 482 -42.63 23.90 9.25
N ARG A 483 -43.33 23.91 10.40
CA ARG A 483 -44.68 24.49 10.50
C ARG A 483 -44.68 26.02 10.34
N PHE A 484 -43.61 26.67 10.78
CA PHE A 484 -43.44 28.12 10.65
C PHE A 484 -42.73 28.50 9.37
N ARG A 485 -41.70 27.74 9.00
CA ARG A 485 -40.95 27.95 7.76
C ARG A 485 -40.81 26.62 7.04
N PRO A 486 -41.67 26.32 6.05
CA PRO A 486 -41.59 25.07 5.28
C PRO A 486 -40.22 24.83 4.64
N SER A 487 -39.51 25.91 4.28
CA SER A 487 -38.17 25.87 3.68
C SER A 487 -37.02 25.82 4.71
N THR A 488 -37.29 25.58 6.00
CA THR A 488 -36.24 25.59 7.03
C THR A 488 -35.31 24.38 6.90
N ARG A 489 -34.02 24.59 7.18
CA ARG A 489 -33.01 23.53 7.24
C ARG A 489 -32.80 22.98 8.66
N MET A 490 -33.48 23.55 9.66
CA MET A 490 -33.45 23.02 11.02
C MET A 490 -34.24 21.69 11.06
N PRO A 491 -33.61 20.56 11.41
CA PRO A 491 -34.29 19.26 11.45
C PRO A 491 -35.37 19.23 12.54
N GLN A 492 -36.41 18.44 12.31
CA GLN A 492 -37.44 18.13 13.29
C GLN A 492 -36.94 16.97 14.17
N PHE A 493 -36.85 17.20 15.48
CA PHE A 493 -36.39 16.18 16.44
C PHE A 493 -37.52 15.55 17.27
N PHE A 494 -38.70 16.17 17.26
CA PHE A 494 -39.87 15.80 18.03
C PHE A 494 -41.00 15.32 17.12
N ASN A 495 -41.96 14.56 17.65
CA ASN A 495 -43.08 13.99 16.88
C ASN A 495 -42.63 13.12 15.68
N LEU A 496 -41.50 12.43 15.80
CA LEU A 496 -41.01 11.50 14.77
C LEU A 496 -41.82 10.20 14.78
N THR A 497 -41.78 9.44 13.67
CA THR A 497 -42.54 8.19 13.51
C THR A 497 -42.18 7.13 14.56
N ASN A 498 -40.95 7.16 15.09
CA ASN A 498 -40.46 6.30 16.15
C ASN A 498 -40.67 6.84 17.57
N GLN A 499 -41.41 7.96 17.73
CA GLN A 499 -41.63 8.66 19.01
C GLN A 499 -43.13 8.89 19.29
N GLN A 500 -44.00 7.95 18.90
CA GLN A 500 -45.46 8.09 19.00
C GLN A 500 -46.07 7.39 20.23
N ASP A 501 -45.26 6.85 21.14
CA ASP A 501 -45.77 6.22 22.36
C ASP A 501 -46.12 7.22 23.47
N GLU A 502 -46.92 6.78 24.45
CA GLU A 502 -47.40 7.64 25.55
C GLU A 502 -46.27 8.20 26.42
N LYS A 503 -45.15 7.47 26.56
CA LYS A 503 -44.00 7.96 27.34
C LYS A 503 -43.28 9.05 26.57
N ALA A 504 -43.04 8.85 25.28
CA ALA A 504 -42.44 9.85 24.40
C ALA A 504 -43.25 11.17 24.45
N ALA A 505 -44.59 11.12 24.37
CA ALA A 505 -45.43 12.31 24.48
C ALA A 505 -45.22 13.11 25.79
N LYS A 506 -45.04 12.42 26.92
CA LYS A 506 -44.79 13.06 28.23
C LYS A 506 -43.38 13.65 28.33
N TYR A 507 -42.36 12.94 27.82
CA TYR A 507 -40.98 13.40 27.87
C TYR A 507 -40.73 14.59 26.93
N GLN A 508 -41.27 14.56 25.71
CA GLN A 508 -41.08 15.62 24.71
C GLN A 508 -41.55 16.99 25.23
N THR A 509 -42.66 17.04 25.95
CA THR A 509 -43.17 18.29 26.56
C THR A 509 -42.18 18.86 27.58
N ALA A 510 -41.62 18.00 28.44
CA ALA A 510 -40.62 18.40 29.43
C ALA A 510 -39.28 18.79 28.79
N GLU A 511 -38.87 18.11 27.72
CA GLU A 511 -37.65 18.37 26.96
C GLU A 511 -37.72 19.73 26.25
N LEU A 512 -38.83 20.05 25.57
CA LEU A 512 -39.05 21.35 24.93
C LEU A 512 -38.98 22.49 25.96
N ALA A 513 -39.66 22.32 27.09
CA ALA A 513 -39.60 23.27 28.20
C ALA A 513 -38.18 23.39 28.79
N GLY A 514 -37.43 22.28 28.87
CA GLY A 514 -36.05 22.26 29.34
C GLY A 514 -35.11 23.02 28.41
N ILE A 515 -35.21 22.77 27.09
CA ILE A 515 -34.45 23.47 26.06
C ILE A 515 -34.72 24.98 26.10
N ALA A 516 -35.99 25.39 26.18
CA ALA A 516 -36.34 26.80 26.24
C ALA A 516 -35.82 27.48 27.51
N SER A 517 -35.91 26.82 28.66
CA SER A 517 -35.32 27.31 29.92
C SER A 517 -33.81 27.50 29.81
N LEU A 518 -33.11 26.48 29.30
CA LEU A 518 -31.65 26.51 29.18
C LEU A 518 -31.22 27.68 28.30
N LEU A 519 -31.81 27.79 27.10
CA LEU A 519 -31.46 28.83 26.12
C LEU A 519 -31.71 30.25 26.65
N LEU A 520 -32.79 30.47 27.40
CA LEU A 520 -33.08 31.78 27.99
C LEU A 520 -32.16 32.10 29.17
N ASN A 521 -31.84 31.11 30.02
CA ASN A 521 -31.00 31.32 31.20
C ASN A 521 -29.52 31.57 30.87
N VAL A 522 -29.02 31.00 29.76
CA VAL A 522 -27.64 31.23 29.29
C VAL A 522 -27.51 32.42 28.35
N SER A 523 -28.62 33.10 28.04
CA SER A 523 -28.63 34.27 27.17
C SER A 523 -27.91 35.44 27.84
N GLN A 524 -27.01 36.08 27.10
CA GLN A 524 -26.34 37.30 27.52
C GLN A 524 -27.18 38.52 27.13
N PRO A 525 -27.15 39.59 27.93
CA PRO A 525 -27.84 40.83 27.58
C PRO A 525 -27.26 41.42 26.29
N LEU A 526 -28.10 42.10 25.53
CA LEU A 526 -27.73 42.90 24.36
C LEU A 526 -28.10 44.35 24.65
N GLU A 527 -27.18 45.28 24.41
CA GLU A 527 -27.52 46.70 24.45
C GLU A 527 -28.41 47.01 23.25
N THR A 528 -29.58 47.59 23.50
CA THR A 528 -30.58 47.83 22.47
C THR A 528 -30.87 49.31 22.29
N LEU A 529 -31.11 49.70 21.05
CA LEU A 529 -31.37 51.07 20.65
C LEU A 529 -32.86 51.37 20.74
N LYS A 530 -33.17 52.63 21.04
CA LYS A 530 -34.53 53.17 21.01
C LYS A 530 -34.62 54.32 19.99
N PRO A 531 -35.82 54.59 19.44
CA PRO A 531 -36.05 55.79 18.66
C PRO A 531 -35.98 57.03 19.57
N ALA A 532 -35.82 58.21 18.96
CA ALA A 532 -35.84 59.47 19.69
C ALA A 532 -37.19 59.68 20.41
N ASP A 533 -37.16 60.41 21.52
CA ASP A 533 -38.36 60.71 22.31
C ASP A 533 -39.42 61.41 21.45
N GLY A 534 -40.67 60.95 21.56
CA GLY A 534 -41.81 61.47 20.79
C GLY A 534 -42.01 60.86 19.39
N TYR A 535 -41.23 59.85 18.99
CA TYR A 535 -41.42 59.14 17.73
C TYR A 535 -42.78 58.43 17.63
N GLN A 536 -43.47 58.59 16.50
CA GLN A 536 -44.70 57.85 16.17
C GLN A 536 -44.49 56.95 14.96
N ALA A 537 -44.83 55.67 15.11
CA ALA A 537 -44.72 54.69 14.03
C ALA A 537 -45.78 54.93 12.93
N ASN A 538 -45.37 54.83 11.66
CA ASN A 538 -46.27 54.94 10.51
C ASN A 538 -46.06 53.73 9.58
N ALA A 539 -47.05 52.84 9.55
CA ALA A 539 -46.98 51.60 8.78
C ALA A 539 -46.94 51.85 7.26
N GLU A 540 -47.65 52.88 6.77
CA GLU A 540 -47.69 53.21 5.35
C GLU A 540 -46.32 53.70 4.85
N ARG A 541 -45.69 54.57 5.65
CA ARG A 541 -44.31 55.00 5.38
C ARG A 541 -43.32 53.84 5.48
N GLY A 542 -43.52 52.92 6.43
CA GLY A 542 -42.71 51.70 6.55
C GLY A 542 -42.82 50.80 5.30
N ARG A 543 -44.03 50.64 4.75
CA ARG A 543 -44.30 49.89 3.51
C ARG A 543 -43.54 50.50 2.32
N GLN A 544 -43.59 51.82 2.18
CA GLN A 544 -42.87 52.54 1.14
C GLN A 544 -41.35 52.34 1.28
N LEU A 545 -40.81 52.54 2.48
CA LEU A 545 -39.37 52.38 2.75
C LEU A 545 -38.89 50.94 2.54
N PHE A 546 -39.70 49.93 2.86
CA PHE A 546 -39.37 48.53 2.60
C PHE A 546 -39.15 48.26 1.11
N SER A 547 -39.89 48.96 0.25
CA SER A 547 -39.74 48.87 -1.20
C SER A 547 -38.54 49.67 -1.72
N GLU A 548 -38.36 50.90 -1.23
CA GLU A 548 -37.33 51.83 -1.69
C GLU A 548 -35.91 51.52 -1.19
N ARG A 549 -35.78 50.98 0.04
CA ARG A 549 -34.48 50.69 0.68
C ARG A 549 -33.88 49.34 0.26
N GLY A 550 -34.45 48.70 -0.75
CA GLY A 550 -33.94 47.45 -1.32
C GLY A 550 -34.24 46.21 -0.47
N CYS A 551 -35.09 46.29 0.57
CA CYS A 551 -35.44 45.12 1.38
C CYS A 551 -36.09 44.03 0.52
N LEU A 552 -36.87 44.43 -0.48
CA LEU A 552 -37.48 43.55 -1.48
C LEU A 552 -36.49 42.81 -2.39
N ALA A 553 -35.24 43.27 -2.49
CA ALA A 553 -34.23 42.56 -3.28
C ALA A 553 -33.88 41.19 -2.67
N CYS A 554 -34.05 41.07 -1.35
CA CYS A 554 -33.73 39.86 -0.60
C CYS A 554 -34.96 39.24 0.05
N HIS A 555 -35.84 40.04 0.66
CA HIS A 555 -36.95 39.56 1.49
C HIS A 555 -38.31 39.70 0.81
N THR A 556 -39.21 38.77 1.10
CA THR A 556 -40.63 38.85 0.74
C THR A 556 -41.49 39.20 1.95
N HIS A 557 -42.58 39.93 1.72
CA HIS A 557 -43.55 40.31 2.76
C HIS A 557 -44.94 40.46 2.14
N SER A 558 -45.97 39.87 2.76
CA SER A 558 -47.35 39.82 2.25
C SER A 558 -47.97 41.20 2.03
N ALA A 559 -47.63 42.18 2.86
CA ALA A 559 -48.07 43.57 2.69
C ALA A 559 -47.42 44.32 1.50
N VAL A 560 -46.47 43.72 0.78
CA VAL A 560 -45.78 44.37 -0.36
C VAL A 560 -45.66 43.38 -1.51
N GLU A 561 -46.72 43.30 -2.32
CA GLU A 561 -46.84 42.38 -3.45
C GLU A 561 -46.02 42.85 -4.66
N SER A 562 -44.70 42.65 -4.63
CA SER A 562 -43.85 42.98 -5.79
C SER A 562 -42.54 42.21 -5.89
N SER A 563 -42.20 41.35 -4.91
CA SER A 563 -40.94 40.58 -4.93
C SER A 563 -41.17 39.07 -4.93
N LYS A 564 -40.40 38.37 -5.78
CA LYS A 564 -40.22 36.92 -5.77
C LYS A 564 -38.84 36.52 -5.23
N ALA A 565 -38.14 37.43 -4.54
CA ALA A 565 -36.81 37.17 -4.01
C ALA A 565 -36.82 35.98 -3.04
N ASP A 566 -35.89 35.04 -3.24
CA ASP A 566 -35.72 33.83 -2.45
C ASP A 566 -34.42 33.84 -1.62
N PHE A 567 -33.62 34.91 -1.74
CA PHE A 567 -32.34 35.08 -1.06
C PHE A 567 -32.50 35.25 0.47
N GLY A 568 -33.43 36.09 0.89
CA GLY A 568 -33.80 36.31 2.29
C GLY A 568 -35.08 35.56 2.67
N PRO A 569 -35.28 35.19 3.95
CA PRO A 569 -36.53 34.57 4.37
C PRO A 569 -37.73 35.48 4.13
N ASN A 570 -38.89 34.87 3.84
CA ASN A 570 -40.17 35.56 3.95
C ASN A 570 -40.36 36.03 5.40
N ILE A 571 -40.56 37.34 5.59
CA ILE A 571 -40.68 37.98 6.91
C ILE A 571 -42.09 38.46 7.21
N SER A 572 -43.10 38.02 6.46
CA SER A 572 -44.53 38.32 6.74
C SER A 572 -44.90 37.95 8.18
N ASP A 573 -44.37 36.82 8.66
CA ASP A 573 -44.70 36.28 9.97
C ASP A 573 -43.63 36.60 11.04
N ILE A 574 -42.74 37.56 10.78
CA ILE A 574 -41.69 37.94 11.73
C ILE A 574 -42.25 38.40 13.08
N HIS A 575 -43.48 38.94 13.06
CA HIS A 575 -44.20 39.38 14.24
C HIS A 575 -44.52 38.25 15.24
N LEU A 576 -44.59 36.99 14.78
CA LEU A 576 -44.78 35.83 15.65
C LEU A 576 -43.50 35.44 16.40
N LYS A 577 -42.34 35.80 15.84
CA LYS A 577 -41.01 35.46 16.36
C LYS A 577 -40.39 36.57 17.21
N ALA A 578 -40.54 37.82 16.79
CA ALA A 578 -39.89 38.96 17.43
C ALA A 578 -40.57 39.30 18.76
N LYS A 579 -39.79 39.36 19.85
CA LYS A 579 -40.24 39.80 21.17
C LYS A 579 -40.70 41.26 21.11
N ARG A 580 -41.90 41.52 21.62
CA ARG A 580 -42.49 42.86 21.76
C ARG A 580 -42.17 43.44 23.13
N ASP A 581 -42.10 44.75 23.19
CA ASP A 581 -41.83 45.47 24.43
C ASP A 581 -43.08 45.43 25.32
N THR A 582 -42.90 45.30 26.63
CA THR A 582 -44.02 45.26 27.60
C THR A 582 -44.82 46.56 27.60
N ASP A 583 -44.13 47.69 27.41
CA ASP A 583 -44.69 49.03 27.53
C ASP A 583 -45.25 49.54 26.19
N ASN A 584 -44.89 48.87 25.09
CA ASN A 584 -45.40 49.16 23.76
C ASN A 584 -45.52 47.87 22.92
N PRO A 585 -46.69 47.19 22.97
CA PRO A 585 -46.90 45.93 22.26
C PRO A 585 -46.77 46.04 20.73
N ALA A 586 -46.88 47.24 20.17
CA ALA A 586 -46.71 47.48 18.74
C ALA A 586 -45.23 47.57 18.31
N PHE A 587 -44.30 47.67 19.27
CA PHE A 587 -42.89 47.89 19.02
C PHE A 587 -42.03 46.70 19.48
N SER A 588 -40.89 46.53 18.82
CA SER A 588 -39.87 45.55 19.20
C SER A 588 -38.52 46.26 19.19
N THR A 589 -37.99 46.49 20.39
CA THR A 589 -36.70 47.15 20.56
C THR A 589 -35.56 46.34 19.92
N TRP A 590 -35.62 45.00 19.99
CA TRP A 590 -34.69 44.13 19.28
C TRP A 590 -34.76 44.30 17.76
N LEU A 591 -35.96 44.27 17.17
CA LEU A 591 -36.12 44.39 15.71
C LEU A 591 -35.67 45.76 15.20
N TYR A 592 -35.97 46.83 15.95
CA TYR A 592 -35.50 48.18 15.63
C TYR A 592 -33.96 48.26 15.66
N THR A 593 -33.35 47.73 16.71
CA THR A 593 -31.89 47.65 16.85
C THR A 593 -31.29 46.89 15.67
N TRP A 594 -31.84 45.71 15.34
CA TRP A 594 -31.37 44.87 14.24
C TRP A 594 -31.47 45.53 12.86
N ILE A 595 -32.55 46.28 12.59
CA ILE A 595 -32.71 46.98 11.30
C ILE A 595 -31.73 48.16 11.21
N ARG A 596 -31.44 48.82 12.33
CA ARG A 596 -30.56 50.00 12.39
C ARG A 596 -29.09 49.63 12.37
N GLU A 597 -28.71 48.59 13.10
CA GLU A 597 -27.36 48.07 13.28
C GLU A 597 -27.40 46.53 13.19
N PRO A 598 -27.32 45.95 11.97
CA PRO A 598 -27.48 44.51 11.73
C PRO A 598 -26.23 43.66 12.05
N ASP A 599 -25.25 44.20 12.75
CA ASP A 599 -23.93 43.57 13.00
C ASP A 599 -23.94 42.49 14.10
#